data_AF-A0A1Q3C2F4-F1
#
_entry.id   AF-A0A1Q3C2F4-F1
#
_cell.length_a   1.000
_cell.length_b   1.000
_cell.length_c   1.000
_cell.angle_alpha   90.00
_cell.angle_beta   90.00
_cell.angle_gamma   90.00
#
_symmetry.space_group_name_H-M   'P 1'
#
loop_
_entity.id
_entity.type
_entity.pdbx_description
1 polymer ?
#
loop_
_entity_poly.entity_id
_entity_poly.type
_entity_poly.pdbx_seq_one_letter_code
_entity_poly.pdbx_strand_id
1 'polypeptide(L)'
;MPSRLQSQSAGSSKRKKRKNSNDGDYEVEIVKDAMMEIALAIREGNAVLGKSQPRKYSEEELFAELVDIDAESHLLTKSYIYLVRNPDMMRAFFGCPIRMRKQVLMEMVYGDDGSPSVPSSI
;
A
#
# COMPACT_ATOMS: atom_id res chain seq x y z
N MET A 1 0.30 93.57 13.58
CA MET A 1 0.59 93.73 15.03
C MET A 1 -0.74 93.79 15.76
N PRO A 2 -1.03 92.89 16.72
CA PRO A 2 -0.26 91.70 17.14
C PRO A 2 -0.18 90.60 16.04
N SER A 3 -0.13 89.27 16.22
CA SER A 3 -0.55 88.39 17.32
C SER A 3 0.25 87.07 17.40
N ARG A 4 0.08 86.35 18.51
CA ARG A 4 0.57 85.00 18.87
C ARG A 4 -0.44 84.43 19.91
N LEU A 5 -0.50 83.14 20.29
CA LEU A 5 0.29 81.94 19.97
C LEU A 5 -0.61 80.68 20.10
N GLN A 6 -0.01 79.49 19.98
CA GLN A 6 -0.61 78.17 20.22
C GLN A 6 -1.20 78.01 21.63
N SER A 7 -2.17 77.10 21.79
CA SER A 7 -2.19 76.22 22.95
C SER A 7 -2.20 74.75 22.47
N GLN A 8 -1.31 73.95 23.04
CA GLN A 8 -1.38 72.49 22.98
C GLN A 8 -1.98 72.00 24.30
N SER A 9 -2.85 70.99 24.25
CA SER A 9 -3.18 70.18 25.42
C SER A 9 -3.08 68.70 25.04
N ALA A 10 -2.15 67.98 25.69
CA ALA A 10 -1.88 66.58 25.37
C ALA A 10 -2.91 65.65 26.04
N GLY A 11 -3.75 65.00 25.23
CA GLY A 11 -4.92 64.22 25.68
C GLY A 11 -4.75 62.70 25.73
N SER A 12 -3.60 62.20 26.24
CA SER A 12 -3.32 60.78 26.57
C SER A 12 -3.66 59.68 25.54
N SER A 13 -2.63 59.00 25.04
CA SER A 13 -2.76 57.93 24.05
C SER A 13 -3.43 56.67 24.61
N LYS A 14 -4.75 56.51 24.40
CA LYS A 14 -5.48 55.26 24.69
C LYS A 14 -5.24 54.17 23.64
N ARG A 15 -3.96 53.90 23.36
CA ARG A 15 -3.43 52.81 22.54
C ARG A 15 -3.79 51.49 23.22
N LYS A 16 -4.95 50.91 22.88
CA LYS A 16 -5.54 49.73 23.55
C LYS A 16 -4.61 48.51 23.40
N LYS A 17 -3.73 48.34 24.40
CA LYS A 17 -2.61 47.39 24.37
C LYS A 17 -3.11 45.95 24.48
N ARG A 18 -3.03 45.22 23.36
CA ARG A 18 -3.07 43.75 23.20
C ARG A 18 -4.31 43.03 23.78
N LYS A 19 -5.05 42.32 22.91
CA LYS A 19 -5.66 41.04 23.29
C LYS A 19 -4.76 39.93 22.72
N ASN A 20 -4.33 39.07 23.63
CA ASN A 20 -3.54 37.83 23.52
C ASN A 20 -2.99 37.43 22.14
N SER A 21 -1.66 37.32 22.05
CA SER A 21 -0.96 36.58 20.99
C SER A 21 -1.00 35.06 21.20
N ASN A 22 -2.11 34.53 21.75
CA ASN A 22 -2.24 33.14 22.19
C ASN A 22 -3.18 32.32 21.28
N ASP A 23 -4.02 32.98 20.48
CA ASP A 23 -4.89 32.30 19.49
C ASP A 23 -4.02 31.61 18.43
N GLY A 24 -3.09 32.34 17.80
CA GLY A 24 -2.22 31.80 16.76
C GLY A 24 -1.31 30.66 17.23
N ASP A 25 -0.79 30.74 18.46
CA ASP A 25 0.02 29.66 19.04
C ASP A 25 -0.84 28.39 19.26
N TYR A 26 -2.10 28.54 19.68
CA TYR A 26 -3.06 27.46 19.88
C TYR A 26 -3.56 26.85 18.54
N GLU A 27 -3.81 27.68 17.53
CA GLU A 27 -4.13 27.20 16.17
C GLU A 27 -2.95 26.45 15.55
N VAL A 28 -1.71 26.93 15.74
CA VAL A 28 -0.49 26.25 15.29
C VAL A 28 -0.27 24.94 16.04
N GLU A 29 -0.59 24.86 17.34
CA GLU A 29 -0.53 23.62 18.11
C GLU A 29 -1.54 22.58 17.61
N ILE A 30 -2.80 22.98 17.36
CA ILE A 30 -3.82 22.12 16.73
C ILE A 30 -3.36 21.62 15.36
N VAL A 31 -2.83 22.49 14.49
CA VAL A 31 -2.37 22.11 13.15
C VAL A 31 -1.16 21.17 13.22
N LYS A 32 -0.22 21.41 14.13
CA LYS A 32 0.94 20.53 14.40
C LYS A 32 0.48 19.14 14.81
N ASP A 33 -0.47 19.04 15.75
CA ASP A 33 -0.91 17.74 16.27
C ASP A 33 -1.77 17.00 15.25
N ALA A 34 -2.64 17.69 14.50
CA ALA A 34 -3.34 17.11 13.35
C ALA A 34 -2.37 16.59 12.27
N MET A 35 -1.29 17.32 11.97
CA MET A 35 -0.23 16.85 11.06
C MET A 35 0.52 15.63 11.62
N MET A 36 0.73 15.56 12.94
CA MET A 36 1.38 14.43 13.59
C MET A 36 0.52 13.17 13.53
N GLU A 37 -0.80 13.28 13.76
CA GLU A 37 -1.77 12.19 13.61
C GLU A 37 -1.88 11.71 12.16
N ILE A 38 -1.94 12.62 11.18
CA ILE A 38 -1.90 12.27 9.75
C ILE A 38 -0.59 11.51 9.43
N ALA A 39 0.54 11.96 9.96
CA ALA A 39 1.82 11.29 9.76
C ALA A 39 1.91 9.92 10.47
N LEU A 40 1.22 9.73 11.61
CA LEU A 40 1.06 8.43 12.27
C LEU A 40 0.22 7.48 11.40
N ALA A 41 -0.98 7.92 10.98
CA ALA A 41 -1.88 7.14 10.14
C ALA A 41 -1.24 6.71 8.80
N ILE A 42 -0.44 7.59 8.17
CA ILE A 42 0.31 7.24 6.96
C ILE A 42 1.39 6.18 7.25
N ARG A 43 2.13 6.28 8.37
CA ARG A 43 3.12 5.28 8.74
C ARG A 43 2.49 3.92 9.04
N GLU A 44 1.38 3.90 9.77
CA GLU A 44 0.65 2.67 10.09
C GLU A 44 0.00 2.05 8.85
N GLY A 45 -0.67 2.86 8.00
CA GLY A 45 -1.21 2.42 6.72
C GLY A 45 -0.15 1.81 5.80
N ASN A 46 1.04 2.41 5.73
CA ASN A 46 2.18 1.85 4.98
C ASN A 46 2.70 0.55 5.61
N ALA A 47 2.72 0.43 6.95
CA ALA A 47 3.12 -0.79 7.66
C ALA A 47 2.09 -1.93 7.52
N VAL A 48 0.81 -1.62 7.29
CA VAL A 48 -0.21 -2.60 6.89
C VAL A 48 -0.07 -2.99 5.42
N LEU A 49 0.10 -2.00 4.52
CA LEU A 49 0.28 -2.23 3.08
C LEU A 49 1.51 -3.08 2.77
N GLY A 50 2.61 -2.90 3.50
CA GLY A 50 3.81 -3.73 3.38
C GLY A 50 3.59 -5.20 3.81
N LYS A 51 2.59 -5.48 4.65
CA LYS A 51 2.21 -6.85 5.08
C LYS A 51 1.14 -7.47 4.18
N SER A 52 0.35 -6.67 3.47
CA SER A 52 -0.72 -7.14 2.58
C SER A 52 -0.28 -7.35 1.12
N GLN A 53 0.93 -6.89 0.74
CA GLN A 53 1.49 -7.22 -0.57
C GLN A 53 1.74 -8.73 -0.69
N PRO A 54 1.20 -9.41 -1.72
CA PRO A 54 1.54 -10.82 -1.97
C PRO A 54 3.04 -10.99 -2.18
N ARG A 55 3.62 -12.06 -1.62
CA ARG A 55 5.01 -12.44 -1.93
C ARG A 55 5.15 -12.56 -3.45
N LYS A 56 6.11 -11.82 -4.00
CA LYS A 56 6.61 -12.02 -5.35
C LYS A 56 7.57 -13.20 -5.28
N TYR A 57 7.35 -14.19 -6.14
CA TYR A 57 8.26 -15.31 -6.32
C TYR A 57 9.13 -15.05 -7.54
N SER A 58 10.37 -15.51 -7.53
CA SER A 58 11.26 -15.40 -8.70
C SER A 58 11.14 -16.63 -9.61
N GLU A 59 11.60 -16.51 -10.85
CA GLU A 59 11.62 -17.65 -11.78
C GLU A 59 12.63 -18.72 -11.35
N GLU A 60 13.72 -18.31 -10.68
CA GLU A 60 14.71 -19.20 -10.08
C GLU A 60 14.16 -19.93 -8.85
N GLU A 61 13.38 -19.25 -7.99
CA GLU A 61 12.65 -19.89 -6.89
C GLU A 61 11.67 -20.95 -7.42
N LEU A 62 10.94 -20.64 -8.50
CA LEU A 62 10.04 -21.58 -9.16
C LEU A 62 10.79 -22.77 -9.74
N PHE A 63 11.90 -22.54 -10.45
CA PHE A 63 12.67 -23.62 -11.04
C PHE A 63 13.26 -24.57 -9.99
N ALA A 64 13.79 -24.02 -8.89
CA ALA A 64 14.31 -24.82 -7.78
C ALA A 64 13.20 -25.67 -7.11
N GLU A 65 12.03 -25.07 -6.85
CA GLU A 65 10.88 -25.77 -6.27
C GLU A 65 10.33 -26.88 -7.19
N LEU A 66 10.28 -26.66 -8.50
CA LEU A 66 9.88 -27.69 -9.47
C LEU A 66 10.84 -28.89 -9.51
N VAL A 67 12.13 -28.68 -9.24
CA VAL A 67 13.12 -29.75 -9.09
C VAL A 67 12.97 -30.48 -7.75
N ASP A 68 12.75 -29.76 -6.65
CA ASP A 68 12.63 -30.36 -5.30
C ASP A 68 11.41 -31.28 -5.15
N ILE A 69 10.28 -30.93 -5.80
CA ILE A 69 9.10 -31.81 -5.86
C ILE A 69 9.23 -32.99 -6.85
N ASP A 70 10.40 -33.16 -7.48
CA ASP A 70 10.68 -34.20 -8.48
C ASP A 70 9.68 -34.15 -9.67
N ALA A 71 9.45 -32.96 -10.24
CA ALA A 71 8.63 -32.85 -11.45
C ALA A 71 9.35 -33.54 -12.63
N GLU A 72 8.72 -34.57 -13.21
CA GLU A 72 9.31 -35.32 -14.34
C GLU A 72 9.76 -34.38 -15.47
N SER A 73 10.88 -34.67 -16.13
CA SER A 73 11.53 -33.73 -17.06
C SER A 73 10.62 -33.21 -18.18
N HIS A 74 9.63 -34.00 -18.59
CA HIS A 74 8.63 -33.61 -19.61
C HIS A 74 7.52 -32.70 -19.04
N LEU A 75 7.18 -32.86 -17.75
CA LEU A 75 6.26 -32.01 -17.00
C LEU A 75 6.91 -30.71 -16.57
N LEU A 76 8.19 -30.73 -16.17
CA LEU A 76 8.92 -29.59 -15.61
C LEU A 76 8.89 -28.38 -16.55
N THR A 77 9.16 -28.57 -17.84
CA THR A 77 9.10 -27.51 -18.86
C THR A 77 7.68 -26.97 -19.06
N LYS A 78 6.65 -27.85 -19.11
CA LYS A 78 5.24 -27.44 -19.22
C LYS A 78 4.80 -26.62 -18.00
N SER A 79 5.17 -27.09 -16.81
CA SER A 79 4.85 -26.52 -15.50
C SER A 79 5.49 -25.16 -15.29
N TYR A 80 6.77 -25.01 -15.62
CA TYR A 80 7.47 -23.73 -15.58
C TYR A 80 6.77 -22.70 -16.48
N ILE A 81 6.55 -23.03 -17.76
CA ILE A 81 5.91 -22.13 -18.72
C ILE A 81 4.48 -21.78 -18.29
N TYR A 82 3.74 -22.74 -17.72
CA TYR A 82 2.39 -22.50 -17.20
C TYR A 82 2.40 -21.53 -16.00
N LEU A 83 3.24 -21.76 -14.99
CA LEU A 83 3.23 -20.95 -13.76
C LEU A 83 3.83 -19.55 -13.98
N VAL A 84 4.88 -19.40 -14.79
CA VAL A 84 5.41 -18.07 -15.18
C VAL A 84 4.37 -17.23 -15.92
N ARG A 85 3.50 -17.87 -16.73
CA ARG A 85 2.41 -17.19 -17.45
C ARG A 85 1.17 -16.92 -16.59
N ASN A 86 1.02 -17.59 -15.44
CA ASN A 86 -0.16 -17.50 -14.57
C ASN A 86 0.24 -17.15 -13.12
N PRO A 87 0.49 -15.86 -12.80
CA PRO A 87 0.99 -15.43 -11.49
C PRO A 87 0.10 -15.80 -10.30
N ASP A 88 -1.22 -15.92 -10.49
CA ASP A 88 -2.13 -16.37 -9.43
C ASP A 88 -2.03 -17.88 -9.17
N MET A 89 -1.78 -18.69 -10.22
CA MET A 89 -1.48 -20.12 -10.07
C MET A 89 -0.11 -20.34 -9.44
N MET A 90 0.91 -19.55 -9.81
CA MET A 90 2.20 -19.52 -9.12
C MET A 90 2.03 -19.20 -7.62
N ARG A 91 1.20 -18.20 -7.28
CA ARG A 91 0.91 -17.86 -5.87
C ARG A 91 0.21 -19.01 -5.13
N ALA A 92 -0.73 -19.70 -5.76
CA ALA A 92 -1.44 -20.82 -5.17
C ALA A 92 -0.53 -22.06 -5.00
N PHE A 93 0.31 -22.37 -5.99
CA PHE A 93 1.32 -23.42 -5.95
C PHE A 93 2.28 -23.23 -4.77
N PHE A 94 2.91 -22.06 -4.63
CA PHE A 94 3.77 -21.77 -3.49
C PHE A 94 3.01 -21.67 -2.16
N GLY A 95 1.77 -21.21 -2.17
CA GLY A 95 0.91 -21.08 -1.00
C GLY A 95 0.47 -22.42 -0.39
N CYS A 96 0.48 -23.52 -1.16
CA CYS A 96 0.16 -24.83 -0.62
C CYS A 96 1.39 -25.51 0.04
N PRO A 97 1.19 -26.41 1.03
CA PRO A 97 2.29 -27.11 1.71
C PRO A 97 3.10 -27.97 0.73
N ILE A 98 4.43 -28.02 0.90
CA ILE A 98 5.36 -28.69 -0.01
C ILE A 98 4.94 -30.13 -0.40
N ARG A 99 4.50 -30.93 0.58
CA ARG A 99 3.98 -32.30 0.39
C ARG A 99 2.75 -32.43 -0.53
N MET A 100 2.08 -31.32 -0.87
CA MET A 100 0.92 -31.26 -1.76
C MET A 100 1.27 -30.62 -3.12
N ARG A 101 2.40 -29.93 -3.25
CA ARG A 101 2.75 -29.14 -4.45
C ARG A 101 2.74 -29.97 -5.73
N LYS A 102 3.23 -31.21 -5.71
CA LYS A 102 3.20 -32.13 -6.86
C LYS A 102 1.77 -32.43 -7.31
N GLN A 103 0.85 -32.71 -6.38
CA GLN A 103 -0.57 -32.96 -6.70
C GLN A 103 -1.26 -31.69 -7.20
N VAL A 104 -1.08 -30.57 -6.50
CA VAL A 104 -1.67 -29.26 -6.86
C VAL A 104 -1.18 -28.79 -8.24
N LEU A 105 0.09 -29.04 -8.58
CA LEU A 105 0.65 -28.74 -9.89
C LEU A 105 0.00 -29.57 -11.00
N MET A 106 -0.22 -30.87 -10.77
CA MET A 106 -0.92 -31.71 -11.75
C MET A 106 -2.36 -31.24 -11.96
N GLU A 107 -3.08 -30.90 -10.88
CA GLU A 107 -4.43 -30.34 -10.96
C GLU A 107 -4.46 -29.02 -11.78
N MET A 108 -3.52 -28.11 -11.55
CA MET A 108 -3.42 -26.85 -12.30
C MET A 108 -3.06 -27.04 -13.78
N VAL A 109 -2.18 -28.00 -14.08
CA VAL A 109 -1.59 -28.19 -15.41
C VAL A 109 -2.39 -29.19 -16.28
N TYR A 110 -3.34 -29.93 -15.69
CA TYR A 110 -4.17 -30.93 -16.37
C TYR A 110 -5.67 -30.88 -16.05
N GLY A 111 -6.11 -30.39 -14.89
CA GLY A 111 -7.54 -30.29 -14.52
C GLY A 111 -8.34 -29.18 -15.23
N ASP A 112 -7.70 -28.47 -16.16
CA ASP A 112 -8.31 -27.61 -17.18
C ASP A 112 -8.19 -28.26 -18.57
N ASP A 113 -8.27 -29.60 -18.65
CA ASP A 113 -8.45 -30.34 -19.90
C ASP A 113 -9.90 -30.21 -20.40
N GLY A 114 -10.29 -28.95 -20.62
CA GLY A 114 -11.64 -28.47 -20.88
C GLY A 114 -12.40 -29.32 -21.88
N SER A 115 -13.24 -30.22 -21.35
CA SER A 115 -14.24 -30.93 -22.14
C SER A 115 -15.08 -29.88 -22.88
N PRO A 116 -15.18 -29.94 -24.21
CA PRO A 116 -15.90 -28.92 -24.96
C PRO A 116 -17.35 -28.95 -24.51
N SER A 117 -17.82 -27.84 -23.94
CA SER A 117 -19.20 -27.65 -23.53
C SER A 117 -20.07 -27.66 -24.78
N VAL A 118 -20.55 -28.85 -25.14
CA VAL A 118 -21.33 -29.09 -26.36
C VAL A 118 -22.52 -28.14 -26.33
N PRO A 119 -22.61 -27.17 -27.25
CA PRO A 119 -23.71 -26.21 -27.22
C PRO A 119 -24.98 -27.00 -27.52
N SER A 120 -25.92 -27.02 -26.57
CA SER A 120 -27.21 -27.69 -26.73
C SER A 120 -27.94 -27.13 -27.95
N SER A 121 -27.97 -27.90 -29.03
CA SER A 121 -28.66 -27.51 -30.26
C SER A 121 -30.13 -27.24 -30.00
N ILE A 122 -30.61 -26.10 -30.53
CA ILE A 122 -32.02 -25.72 -30.66
C ILE A 122 -32.42 -25.91 -32.12
#